data_AF-A0A0C3AWB4-F1
#
_entry.id   AF-A0A0C3AWB4-F1
#
_cell.length_a   1.000
_cell.length_b   1.000
_cell.length_c   1.000
_cell.angle_alpha   90.00
_cell.angle_beta   90.00
_cell.angle_gamma   90.00
#
_symmetry.space_group_name_H-M   'P 1'
#
loop_
_entity.id
_entity.type
_entity.pdbx_description
1 polymer ?
#
loop_
_entity_poly.entity_id
_entity_poly.type
_entity_poly.pdbx_seq_one_letter_code
_entity_poly.pdbx_strand_id
1 'polypeptide(L)'
;MKNMVIAYGSSVRRIPRIPDEVKAVYKAVWEISRKKITDLAADRGALICKGQSLNVHLAKPSVGRLISVHFYGWKKGLKTGMYYLRTRTAAAAIQCTVDQTLLNTVKRSQQHRDVCRTWLF
;
A
#
# COMPACT_ATOMS: atom_id res chain seq x y z
N MET A 1 -3.34 16.55 -11.59
CA MET A 1 -2.48 15.59 -10.85
C MET A 1 -2.91 15.44 -9.39
N LYS A 2 -2.95 16.53 -8.61
CA LYS A 2 -3.38 16.55 -7.20
C LYS A 2 -4.68 15.77 -6.92
N ASN A 3 -5.75 16.06 -7.67
CA ASN A 3 -7.06 15.40 -7.48
C ASN A 3 -7.01 13.88 -7.67
N MET A 4 -6.15 13.38 -8.56
CA MET A 4 -5.97 11.94 -8.79
C MET A 4 -5.28 11.26 -7.59
N VAL A 5 -4.28 11.92 -7.00
CA VAL A 5 -3.57 11.39 -5.81
C VAL A 5 -4.53 11.30 -4.62
N ILE A 6 -5.33 12.35 -4.40
CA ILE A 6 -6.33 12.37 -3.31
C ILE A 6 -7.40 11.28 -3.57
N ALA A 7 -7.89 11.17 -4.81
CA ALA A 7 -8.89 10.17 -5.18
C ALA A 7 -8.43 8.72 -4.98
N TYR A 8 -7.14 8.43 -5.17
CA TYR A 8 -6.58 7.10 -4.95
C TYR A 8 -6.03 6.89 -3.53
N GLY A 9 -6.35 7.78 -2.57
CA GLY A 9 -5.93 7.64 -1.17
C GLY A 9 -4.41 7.64 -1.04
N SER A 10 -3.76 8.57 -1.74
CA SER A 10 -2.30 8.78 -1.76
C SER A 10 -1.49 7.65 -2.41
N SER A 11 -2.13 6.70 -3.10
CA SER A 11 -1.43 5.73 -3.96
C SER A 11 -1.18 6.33 -5.35
N VAL A 12 0.08 6.29 -5.81
CA VAL A 12 0.47 6.74 -7.15
C VAL A 12 0.39 5.63 -8.20
N ARG A 13 0.17 4.38 -7.79
CA ARG A 13 0.28 3.19 -8.67
C ARG A 13 -0.71 3.21 -9.83
N ARG A 14 -1.89 3.80 -9.62
CA ARG A 14 -2.99 3.86 -10.62
C ARG A 14 -2.95 5.11 -11.50
N ILE A 15 -1.98 5.99 -11.31
CA ILE A 15 -1.87 7.24 -12.06
C ILE A 15 -1.04 6.97 -13.33
N PRO A 16 -1.62 7.10 -14.54
CA PRO A 16 -0.98 6.66 -15.79
C PRO A 16 0.21 7.52 -16.20
N ARG A 17 0.18 8.81 -15.88
CA ARG A 17 1.21 9.78 -16.27
C ARG A 17 2.49 9.63 -15.44
N ILE A 18 2.48 8.82 -14.37
CA ILE A 18 3.66 8.59 -13.53
C ILE A 18 4.42 7.38 -14.11
N PRO A 19 5.73 7.51 -14.39
CA PRO A 19 6.58 6.39 -14.82
C PRO A 19 6.65 5.27 -13.78
N ASP A 20 6.92 4.04 -14.21
CA ASP A 20 6.90 2.88 -13.33
C ASP A 20 8.05 2.87 -12.31
N GLU A 21 9.20 3.45 -12.64
CA GLU A 21 10.31 3.68 -11.71
C GLU A 21 9.88 4.54 -10.52
N VAL A 22 9.11 5.60 -10.79
CA VAL A 22 8.60 6.52 -9.76
C VAL A 22 7.56 5.80 -8.91
N LYS A 23 6.66 5.02 -9.53
CA LYS A 23 5.71 4.17 -8.79
C LYS A 23 6.41 3.13 -7.92
N ALA A 24 7.60 2.66 -8.32
CA ALA A 24 8.35 1.69 -7.56
C ALA A 24 8.89 2.26 -6.25
N VAL A 25 9.32 3.54 -6.27
CA VAL A 25 9.83 4.28 -5.11
C VAL A 25 8.70 4.71 -4.17
N TYR A 26 7.62 5.28 -4.72
CA TYR A 26 6.52 5.86 -3.92
C TYR A 26 5.40 4.87 -3.58
N LYS A 27 5.74 3.62 -3.26
CA LYS A 27 4.75 2.62 -2.82
C LYS A 27 4.16 3.01 -1.47
N ALA A 28 2.84 2.98 -1.37
CA ALA A 28 2.16 3.17 -0.10
C ALA A 28 2.40 1.95 0.82
N VAL A 29 2.33 2.15 2.13
CA VAL A 29 2.53 1.07 3.12
C VAL A 29 1.63 -0.14 2.88
N TRP A 30 0.43 0.06 2.33
CA TRP A 30 -0.56 -0.97 2.02
C TRP A 30 -0.19 -1.86 0.83
N GLU A 31 0.75 -1.41 0.00
CA GLU A 31 1.19 -2.07 -1.23
C GLU A 31 2.46 -2.91 -1.02
N ILE A 32 3.12 -2.73 0.13
CA ILE A 32 4.33 -3.44 0.50
C ILE A 32 3.97 -4.74 1.21
N SER A 33 4.65 -5.82 0.83
CA SER A 33 4.49 -7.12 1.49
C SER A 33 4.91 -7.05 2.96
N ARG A 34 4.07 -7.59 3.86
CA ARG A 34 4.38 -7.62 5.29
C ARG A 34 5.61 -8.46 5.59
N LYS A 35 5.81 -9.55 4.86
CA LYS A 35 7.00 -10.40 4.99
C LYS A 35 8.27 -9.58 4.82
N LYS A 36 8.34 -8.75 3.76
CA LYS A 36 9.50 -7.88 3.49
C LYS A 36 9.78 -6.90 4.63
N ILE A 37 8.73 -6.30 5.20
CA ILE A 37 8.88 -5.37 6.32
C ILE A 37 9.39 -6.11 7.56
N THR A 38 8.90 -7.33 7.81
CA THR A 38 9.39 -8.16 8.91
C THR A 38 10.83 -8.60 8.71
N ASP A 39 11.24 -8.94 7.48
CA ASP A 39 12.63 -9.29 7.16
C ASP A 39 13.57 -8.09 7.43
N LEU A 40 13.24 -6.91 6.89
CA LEU A 40 14.01 -5.69 7.14
C LEU A 40 14.06 -5.30 8.62
N ALA A 41 12.98 -5.55 9.36
CA ALA A 41 12.94 -5.34 10.81
C ALA A 41 13.87 -6.31 11.55
N ALA A 42 13.95 -7.57 11.10
CA ALA A 42 14.83 -8.58 11.68
C ALA A 42 16.30 -8.25 11.39
N ASP A 43 16.62 -7.85 10.15
CA ASP A 43 17.97 -7.48 9.73
C ASP A 43 18.54 -6.34 10.60
N ARG A 44 17.78 -5.25 10.77
CA ARG A 44 18.20 -4.16 11.68
C ARG A 44 18.11 -4.53 13.16
N GLY A 45 17.28 -5.52 13.50
CA GLY A 45 17.05 -5.97 14.88
C GLY A 45 18.30 -6.54 15.54
N ALA A 46 19.23 -7.10 14.75
CA ALA A 46 20.53 -7.59 15.24
C ALA A 46 21.39 -6.48 15.88
N LEU A 47 21.20 -5.22 15.45
CA LEU A 47 21.95 -4.06 15.93
C LEU A 47 21.23 -3.30 17.06
N ILE A 48 20.06 -3.78 17.52
CA ILE A 48 19.22 -3.09 18.51
C ILE A 48 19.25 -3.86 19.83
N CYS A 49 19.75 -3.20 20.89
CA CYS A 49 19.88 -3.80 22.22
C CYS A 49 18.52 -4.11 22.89
N LYS A 50 17.53 -3.20 22.77
CA LYS A 50 16.15 -3.41 23.25
C LYS A 50 15.26 -3.87 22.08
N GLY A 51 14.03 -3.37 21.99
CA GLY A 51 13.12 -3.61 20.88
C GLY A 51 12.98 -2.41 19.96
N GLN A 52 12.11 -2.54 18.97
CA GLN A 52 11.80 -1.49 18.00
C GLN A 52 10.29 -1.43 17.78
N SER A 53 9.74 -0.24 17.62
CA SER A 53 8.31 -0.06 17.37
C SER A 53 7.94 -0.48 15.95
N LEU A 54 7.44 -1.70 15.78
CA LEU A 54 7.07 -2.26 14.47
C LEU A 54 5.55 -2.20 14.25
N ASN A 55 5.09 -1.28 13.41
CA ASN A 55 3.67 -1.18 13.04
C ASN A 55 3.31 -2.17 11.92
N VAL A 56 2.29 -3.00 12.17
CA VAL A 56 1.74 -3.96 11.20
C VAL A 56 0.53 -3.33 10.53
N HIS A 57 0.48 -3.32 9.19
CA HIS A 57 -0.67 -2.76 8.47
C HIS A 57 -1.38 -3.79 7.57
N LEU A 58 -2.61 -4.16 7.88
CA LEU A 58 -3.38 -5.12 7.10
C LEU A 58 -4.49 -4.40 6.33
N ALA A 59 -4.33 -4.29 5.01
CA ALA A 59 -5.29 -3.63 4.13
C ALA A 59 -6.65 -4.33 4.15
N LYS A 60 -6.64 -5.66 4.15
CA LYS A 60 -7.78 -6.50 4.51
C LYS A 60 -7.36 -7.23 5.78
N PRO A 61 -8.03 -7.06 6.92
CA PRO A 61 -7.73 -7.87 8.10
C PRO A 61 -8.30 -9.29 7.93
N SER A 62 -7.60 -10.29 8.46
CA SER A 62 -8.09 -11.66 8.62
C SER A 62 -7.27 -12.28 9.75
N VAL A 63 -7.93 -13.07 10.60
CA VAL A 63 -7.29 -13.73 11.74
C VAL A 63 -6.10 -14.58 11.28
N GLY A 64 -6.27 -15.40 10.23
CA GLY A 64 -5.19 -16.25 9.70
C GLY A 64 -3.97 -15.46 9.23
N ARG A 65 -4.17 -14.29 8.61
CA ARG A 65 -3.06 -13.42 8.19
C ARG A 65 -2.37 -12.76 9.37
N LEU A 66 -3.14 -12.31 10.36
CA LEU A 66 -2.58 -11.71 11.57
C LEU A 66 -1.70 -12.72 12.31
N ILE A 67 -2.21 -13.93 12.50
CA ILE A 67 -1.51 -15.05 13.10
C ILE A 67 -0.23 -15.38 12.30
N SER A 68 -0.33 -15.49 10.97
CA SER A 68 0.83 -15.76 10.10
C SER A 68 1.94 -14.72 10.25
N VAL A 69 1.59 -13.42 10.32
CA VAL A 69 2.57 -12.34 10.52
C VAL A 69 3.25 -12.44 11.89
N HIS A 70 2.50 -12.74 12.95
CA HIS A 70 3.05 -12.89 14.30
C HIS A 70 4.01 -14.07 14.38
N PHE A 71 3.60 -15.25 13.89
CA PHE A 71 4.47 -16.43 13.87
C PHE A 71 5.70 -16.24 13.00
N TYR A 72 5.58 -15.52 11.88
CA TYR A 72 6.72 -15.21 11.03
C TYR A 72 7.74 -14.32 11.76
N GLY A 73 7.29 -13.26 12.44
CA GLY A 73 8.16 -12.38 13.23
C GLY A 73 8.82 -13.10 14.41
N TRP A 74 8.07 -13.96 15.11
CA TRP A 74 8.59 -14.77 16.21
C TRP A 74 9.69 -15.74 15.74
N LYS A 75 9.46 -16.48 14.65
CA LYS A 75 10.48 -17.37 14.06
C LYS A 75 11.73 -16.63 13.59
N LYS A 76 11.62 -15.35 13.25
CA LYS A 76 12.74 -14.48 12.86
C LYS A 76 13.47 -13.85 14.07
N GLY A 77 13.05 -14.14 15.30
CA GLY A 77 13.71 -13.61 16.49
C GLY A 77 13.40 -12.14 16.79
N LEU A 78 12.30 -11.60 16.26
CA LEU A 78 11.90 -10.23 16.59
C LEU A 78 11.49 -10.12 18.05
N LYS A 79 12.15 -9.21 18.78
CA LYS A 79 11.80 -8.85 20.17
C LYS A 79 10.41 -8.21 20.28
N THR A 80 10.02 -7.44 19.27
CA THR A 80 8.69 -6.81 19.18
C THR A 80 8.01 -7.28 17.89
N GLY A 81 7.04 -8.19 18.03
CA GLY A 81 6.30 -8.73 16.88
C GLY A 81 5.31 -7.75 16.26
N MET A 82 4.68 -6.90 17.09
CA MET A 82 3.72 -5.89 16.65
C MET A 82 3.60 -4.78 17.70
N TYR A 83 3.62 -3.52 17.25
CA TYR A 83 3.33 -2.35 18.08
C TYR A 83 1.87 -1.93 17.91
N TYR A 84 1.51 -1.34 16.76
CA TYR A 84 0.10 -1.15 16.37
C TYR A 84 -0.28 -2.04 15.19
N LEU A 85 -1.51 -2.56 15.26
CA LEU A 85 -2.22 -3.07 14.10
C LEU A 85 -3.01 -1.92 13.46
N ARG A 86 -2.68 -1.58 12.21
CA ARG A 86 -3.41 -0.61 11.41
C ARG A 86 -4.20 -1.34 10.33
N THR A 87 -5.52 -1.19 10.33
CA THR A 87 -6.40 -1.75 9.31
C THR A 87 -6.99 -0.63 8.46
N ARG A 88 -7.40 -0.97 7.24
CA ARG A 88 -8.24 -0.10 6.41
C ARG A 88 -9.60 -0.72 6.25
N THR A 89 -10.63 0.11 6.28
CA THR A 89 -11.99 -0.26 5.88
C THR A 89 -12.00 -0.58 4.38
N ALA A 90 -12.84 -1.54 3.98
CA ALA A 90 -12.99 -1.91 2.58
C ALA A 90 -13.57 -0.75 1.76
N ALA A 91 -14.47 0.03 2.36
CA ALA A 91 -14.97 1.29 1.81
C ALA A 91 -14.04 2.44 2.20
N ALA A 92 -13.54 3.17 1.20
CA ALA A 92 -12.86 4.44 1.44
C ALA A 92 -13.92 5.50 1.72
N ALA A 93 -13.70 6.34 2.76
CA ALA A 93 -14.55 7.50 2.99
C ALA A 93 -14.55 8.41 1.75
N ILE A 94 -15.73 8.93 1.39
CA ILE A 94 -15.89 9.90 0.31
C ILE A 94 -14.98 11.08 0.61
N GLN A 95 -14.00 11.33 -0.25
CA GLN A 95 -13.06 12.43 -0.07
C GLN A 95 -13.76 13.72 -0.51
N CYS A 96 -14.22 14.53 0.45
CA CYS A 96 -15.01 15.74 0.20
C CYS A 96 -14.26 16.83 -0.60
N THR A 97 -12.94 16.73 -0.71
CA THR A 97 -12.07 17.72 -1.35
C THR A 97 -11.82 17.47 -2.84
N VAL A 98 -12.43 16.43 -3.42
CA VAL A 98 -12.13 16.01 -4.79
C VAL A 98 -13.25 16.40 -5.76
N ASP A 99 -12.89 17.18 -6.77
CA ASP A 99 -13.76 17.47 -7.91
C ASP A 99 -14.00 16.19 -8.73
N GLN A 100 -15.25 15.72 -8.69
CA GLN A 100 -15.69 14.47 -9.33
C GLN A 100 -15.75 14.60 -10.86
N THR A 101 -15.99 15.80 -11.39
CA THR A 101 -16.09 16.02 -12.84
C THR A 101 -14.75 15.77 -13.52
N LEU A 102 -13.67 16.34 -12.97
CA LEU A 102 -12.31 16.16 -13.44
C LEU A 102 -11.85 14.70 -13.34
N LEU A 103 -12.23 13.97 -12.28
CA LEU A 103 -11.90 12.55 -12.16
C LEU A 103 -12.57 11.71 -13.24
N ASN A 104 -13.85 11.98 -13.54
CA ASN A 104 -14.60 11.21 -14.53
C ASN A 104 -14.05 11.41 -15.94
N THR A 105 -13.63 12.63 -16.28
CA THR A 105 -12.95 12.93 -17.55
C THR A 105 -11.65 12.14 -17.69
N VAL A 106 -10.82 12.09 -16.64
CA VAL A 106 -9.57 11.33 -16.69
C VAL A 106 -9.83 9.83 -16.80
N LYS A 107 -10.78 9.28 -16.04
CA LYS A 107 -11.17 7.86 -16.17
C LYS A 107 -11.63 7.51 -17.58
N ARG A 108 -12.48 8.35 -18.20
CA ARG A 108 -12.95 8.15 -19.58
C ARG A 108 -11.80 8.19 -20.60
N SER A 109 -10.88 9.15 -20.48
CA SER A 109 -9.69 9.23 -21.33
C SER A 109 -8.78 8.01 -21.23
N GLN A 110 -8.82 7.32 -20.09
CA GLN A 110 -8.00 6.16 -19.79
C GLN A 110 -8.63 4.90 -20.36
N GLN A 111 -9.94 4.74 -20.18
CA GLN A 111 -10.72 3.66 -20.79
C GLN A 111 -10.63 3.70 -22.33
N HIS A 112 -10.67 4.88 -22.94
CA HIS A 112 -10.48 5.03 -24.38
C HIS A 112 -9.07 4.61 -24.84
N ARG A 113 -8.02 4.95 -24.07
CA ARG A 113 -6.63 4.56 -24.38
C ARG A 113 -6.40 3.06 -24.26
N ASP A 114 -6.99 2.45 -23.23
CA ASP A 114 -6.89 1.01 -23.01
C ASP A 114 -7.62 0.26 -24.13
N VAL A 115 -8.84 0.70 -24.51
CA VAL A 115 -9.57 0.15 -25.67
C VAL A 115 -8.76 0.27 -26.96
N CYS A 116 -8.24 1.45 -27.31
CA CYS A 116 -7.41 1.60 -28.52
C CYS A 116 -6.15 0.72 -28.51
N ARG A 117 -5.57 0.42 -27.34
CA ARG A 117 -4.46 -0.53 -27.21
C ARG A 117 -4.89 -1.99 -27.41
N THR A 118 -6.12 -2.35 -27.04
CA THR A 118 -6.65 -3.71 -27.20
C THR A 118 -7.01 -4.05 -28.64
N TRP A 119 -7.31 -3.06 -29.49
CA TRP A 119 -7.63 -3.23 -30.92
C TRP A 119 -6.43 -3.07 -31.87
N LEU A 120 -5.22 -2.87 -31.33
CA LEU A 120 -3.96 -2.80 -32.09
C LEU A 120 -3.22 -4.16 -32.13
N PHE A 121 -3.93 -5.26 -31.88
CA PHE A 121 -3.52 -6.64 -32.15
C PHE A 121 -4.55 -7.32 -33.04
#